data_AF-A0A444H2M6-F1
#
_entry.id   AF-A0A444H2M6-F1
#
_cell.length_a   1.000
_cell.length_b   1.000
_cell.length_c   1.000
_cell.angle_alpha   90.00
_cell.angle_beta   90.00
_cell.angle_gamma   90.00
#
_symmetry.space_group_name_H-M   'P 1'
#
loop_
_entity.id
_entity.type
_entity.pdbx_description
1 polymer ?
#
loop_
_entity_poly.entity_id
_entity_poly.type
_entity_poly.pdbx_seq_one_letter_code
_entity_poly.pdbx_strand_id
1 'polypeptide(L)'
;MQALITWLRWLLLAALLLLMLVMAVEFVASNTDLVTISYLGYETPEGSLAWYLLLAFVAGGLLGVVSAAFVVSRLWMRNKSLGRKLARRNAELKSLHESVIKGSD
;
A
#
# COMPACT_ATOMS: atom_id res chain seq x y z
N MET A 1 20.84 -6.37 10.96
CA MET A 1 19.62 -7.19 10.69
C MET A 1 18.56 -6.44 9.90
N GLN A 2 18.15 -5.22 10.28
CA GLN A 2 17.07 -4.51 9.54
C GLN A 2 17.39 -4.28 8.05
N ALA A 3 18.60 -3.80 7.71
CA ALA A 3 19.00 -3.58 6.32
C ALA A 3 18.92 -4.85 5.44
N LEU A 4 19.26 -6.02 6.01
CA LEU A 4 19.18 -7.31 5.32
C LEU A 4 17.73 -7.68 4.99
N ILE A 5 16.80 -7.46 5.94
CA ILE A 5 15.37 -7.73 5.76
C ILE A 5 14.77 -6.78 4.72
N THR A 6 15.14 -5.49 4.73
CA THR A 6 14.64 -4.54 3.74
C THR A 6 15.13 -4.91 2.34
N TRP A 7 16.41 -5.26 2.20
CA TRP A 7 16.98 -5.66 0.91
C TRP A 7 16.32 -6.95 0.38
N LEU A 8 16.14 -7.96 1.24
CA LEU A 8 15.46 -9.19 0.86
C LEU A 8 14.00 -8.93 0.46
N ARG A 9 13.28 -8.06 1.17
CA ARG A 9 11.91 -7.66 0.80
C ARG A 9 11.87 -7.03 -0.59
N TRP A 10 12.79 -6.11 -0.88
CA TRP A 10 12.88 -5.48 -2.20
C TRP A 10 13.25 -6.47 -3.30
N LEU A 11 14.17 -7.40 -3.02
CA LEU A 11 14.52 -8.48 -3.94
C LEU A 11 13.32 -9.38 -4.24
N LEU A 12 12.58 -9.81 -3.21
CA LEU A 12 11.39 -10.63 -3.37
C LEU A 12 10.29 -9.89 -4.14
N LEU A 13 10.09 -8.60 -3.87
CA LEU A 13 9.14 -7.77 -4.63
C LEU A 13 9.57 -7.63 -6.09
N ALA A 14 10.85 -7.40 -6.36
CA ALA A 14 11.38 -7.32 -7.72
C ALA A 14 11.23 -8.65 -8.46
N ALA A 15 11.54 -9.78 -7.80
CA ALA A 15 11.36 -11.11 -8.36
C ALA A 15 9.88 -11.41 -8.67
N LEU A 16 8.97 -11.03 -7.77
CA LEU A 16 7.53 -11.16 -7.98
C LEU A 16 7.06 -10.33 -9.18
N LEU A 17 7.48 -9.07 -9.27
CA LEU A 17 7.14 -8.19 -10.39
C LEU A 17 7.70 -8.73 -11.72
N LEU A 18 8.92 -9.23 -11.72
CA LEU A 18 9.54 -9.84 -12.90
C LEU A 18 8.75 -11.09 -13.34
N LEU A 19 8.39 -11.96 -12.41
CA LEU A 19 7.59 -13.14 -12.70
C LEU A 19 6.22 -12.75 -13.27
N MET A 20 5.58 -11.73 -12.69
CA MET A 20 4.33 -11.18 -13.21
C MET A 20 4.48 -10.64 -14.64
N LEU A 21 5.58 -9.93 -14.92
CA LEU A 21 5.85 -9.37 -16.24
C LEU A 21 6.03 -10.47 -17.28
N VAL A 22 6.80 -11.51 -16.97
CA VAL A 22 6.99 -12.67 -17.86
C VAL A 22 5.65 -13.34 -18.16
N MET A 23 4.83 -13.58 -17.14
CA MET A 23 3.49 -14.14 -17.33
C MET A 23 2.59 -13.23 -18.17
N ALA A 24 2.63 -11.91 -17.95
CA ALA A 24 1.83 -10.96 -18.72
C ALA A 24 2.23 -10.94 -20.20
N VAL A 25 3.53 -10.99 -20.50
CA VAL A 25 4.03 -11.02 -21.88
C VAL A 25 3.61 -12.32 -22.58
N GLU A 26 3.85 -13.47 -21.97
CA GLU A 26 3.41 -14.77 -22.50
C GLU A 26 1.89 -14.83 -22.71
N PHE A 27 1.14 -14.26 -21.77
CA PHE A 27 -0.31 -14.20 -21.84
C PHE A 27 -0.80 -13.35 -23.02
N VAL A 28 -0.23 -12.16 -23.22
CA VAL A 28 -0.57 -11.29 -24.36
C VAL A 28 -0.18 -11.94 -25.68
N ALA A 29 1.02 -12.54 -25.75
CA ALA A 29 1.53 -13.16 -26.97
C ALA A 29 0.70 -14.38 -27.40
N SER A 30 0.24 -15.18 -26.43
CA SER A 30 -0.50 -16.41 -26.70
C SER A 30 -2.01 -16.20 -26.90
N ASN A 31 -2.55 -15.04 -26.49
CA ASN A 31 -4.00 -14.77 -26.50
C ASN A 31 -4.33 -13.52 -27.35
N THR A 32 -3.94 -13.52 -28.62
CA THR A 32 -4.22 -12.44 -29.57
C THR A 32 -5.63 -12.48 -30.16
N ASP A 33 -6.38 -13.57 -29.93
CA ASP A 33 -7.73 -13.73 -30.45
C ASP A 33 -8.65 -12.63 -29.94
N LEU A 34 -9.44 -12.07 -30.85
CA LEU A 34 -10.45 -11.07 -30.54
C LEU A 34 -11.67 -11.76 -29.95
N VAL A 35 -12.08 -11.34 -28.76
CA VAL A 35 -13.24 -11.86 -28.05
C VAL A 35 -14.17 -10.73 -27.65
N THR A 36 -15.45 -11.05 -27.67
CA THR A 36 -16.52 -10.19 -27.13
C THR A 36 -16.93 -10.77 -25.78
N ILE A 37 -16.91 -9.95 -24.73
CA ILE A 37 -17.26 -10.38 -23.38
C ILE A 37 -18.61 -9.78 -23.01
N SER A 38 -19.57 -10.64 -22.64
CA SER A 38 -20.88 -10.22 -22.15
C SER A 38 -20.86 -10.08 -20.62
N TYR A 39 -21.07 -8.86 -20.13
CA TYR A 39 -21.16 -8.51 -18.71
C TYR A 39 -22.58 -8.05 -18.37
N LEU A 40 -23.36 -8.87 -17.66
CA LEU A 40 -24.73 -8.52 -17.20
C LEU A 40 -25.61 -7.92 -18.32
N GLY A 41 -25.52 -8.43 -19.54
CA GLY A 41 -26.28 -7.95 -20.70
C GLY A 41 -25.64 -6.77 -21.46
N TYR A 42 -24.46 -6.31 -21.04
CA TYR A 42 -23.64 -5.38 -21.79
C TYR A 42 -22.48 -6.11 -22.47
N GLU A 43 -22.33 -5.97 -23.78
CA GLU A 43 -21.20 -6.54 -24.51
C GLU A 43 -20.08 -5.53 -24.67
N THR A 44 -18.85 -5.98 -24.40
CA THR A 44 -17.67 -5.16 -24.69
C THR A 44 -17.41 -5.09 -26.19
N PRO A 45 -16.75 -4.03 -26.69
CA PRO A 45 -16.21 -4.02 -28.03
C PRO A 45 -15.30 -5.23 -28.31
N GLU A 46 -15.12 -5.61 -29.56
CA GLU A 46 -14.13 -6.64 -29.91
C GLU A 46 -12.73 -6.20 -29.49
N GLY A 47 -12.07 -7.05 -28.71
CA GLY A 47 -10.71 -6.80 -28.24
C GLY A 47 -10.05 -8.11 -27.82
N SER A 48 -8.72 -8.12 -27.75
CA SER A 48 -8.01 -9.28 -27.22
C SER A 48 -8.37 -9.48 -25.75
N LEU A 49 -8.57 -10.74 -25.35
CA LEU A 49 -8.81 -11.12 -23.95
C LEU A 49 -7.71 -10.57 -23.02
N ALA A 50 -6.47 -10.54 -23.52
CA ALA A 50 -5.32 -10.05 -22.78
C ALA A 50 -5.44 -8.56 -22.43
N TRP A 51 -6.02 -7.75 -23.32
CA TRP A 51 -6.25 -6.33 -23.08
C TRP A 51 -7.23 -6.11 -21.92
N TYR A 52 -8.36 -6.83 -21.92
CA TYR A 52 -9.36 -6.73 -20.86
C TYR A 52 -8.81 -7.14 -19.49
N LEU A 53 -8.03 -8.22 -19.44
CA LEU A 53 -7.42 -8.70 -18.20
C LEU A 53 -6.30 -7.76 -17.70
N LEU A 54 -5.50 -7.18 -18.60
CA LEU A 54 -4.51 -6.17 -18.22
C LEU A 54 -5.17 -4.92 -17.65
N LEU A 55 -6.25 -4.44 -18.26
CA LEU A 55 -7.01 -3.30 -17.74
C LEU A 55 -7.58 -3.59 -16.35
N ALA A 56 -8.20 -4.76 -16.15
CA ALA A 56 -8.71 -5.18 -14.85
C ALA A 56 -7.59 -5.30 -13.80
N PHE A 57 -6.43 -5.84 -14.19
CA PHE A 57 -5.26 -5.94 -13.33
C PHE A 57 -4.74 -4.56 -12.90
N VAL A 58 -4.56 -3.64 -13.85
CA VAL A 58 -4.09 -2.27 -13.58
C VAL A 58 -5.10 -1.53 -12.69
N ALA A 59 -6.40 -1.63 -13.00
CA ALA A 59 -7.46 -1.03 -12.19
C ALA A 59 -7.45 -1.57 -10.75
N GLY A 60 -7.37 -2.89 -10.58
CA GLY A 60 -7.26 -3.52 -9.26
C GLY A 60 -6.00 -3.11 -8.50
N GLY A 61 -4.86 -3.04 -9.19
CA GLY A 61 -3.60 -2.56 -8.61
C GLY A 61 -3.68 -1.11 -8.12
N LEU A 62 -4.25 -0.21 -8.93
CA LEU A 62 -4.48 1.19 -8.54
C LEU A 62 -5.40 1.29 -7.33
N LEU A 63 -6.51 0.56 -7.33
CA LEU A 63 -7.44 0.51 -6.18
C LEU A 63 -6.75 -0.01 -4.92
N GLY A 64 -5.89 -1.02 -5.05
CA GLY A 64 -5.08 -1.54 -3.95
C GLY A 64 -4.12 -0.50 -3.38
N VAL A 65 -3.40 0.24 -4.24
CA VAL A 65 -2.49 1.32 -3.82
C VAL A 65 -3.25 2.44 -3.12
N VAL A 66 -4.38 2.88 -3.67
CA VAL A 66 -5.23 3.91 -3.06
C VAL A 66 -5.73 3.47 -1.69
N SER A 67 -6.19 2.22 -1.58
CA SER A 67 -6.66 1.64 -0.32
C SER A 67 -5.56 1.57 0.74
N ALA A 68 -4.36 1.12 0.35
CA ALA A 68 -3.21 1.08 1.24
C ALA A 68 -2.78 2.49 1.69
N ALA A 69 -2.73 3.46 0.77
CA ALA A 69 -2.39 4.83 1.06
C ALA A 69 -3.37 5.46 2.08
N PHE A 70 -4.66 5.18 1.93
CA PHE A 70 -5.68 5.63 2.87
C PHE A 70 -5.45 5.09 4.30
N VAL A 71 -5.19 3.78 4.42
CA VAL A 71 -4.92 3.14 5.72
C VAL A 71 -3.63 3.70 6.36
N VAL A 72 -2.55 3.80 5.59
CA VAL A 72 -1.27 4.33 6.06
C VAL A 72 -1.39 5.79 6.49
N SER A 73 -2.11 6.62 5.74
CA SER A 73 -2.37 8.02 6.09
C SER A 73 -3.10 8.14 7.43
N ARG A 74 -4.13 7.30 7.66
CA ARG A 74 -4.84 7.25 8.95
C ARG A 74 -3.92 6.83 10.09
N LEU A 75 -3.07 5.84 9.89
CA LEU A 75 -2.10 5.41 10.89
C LEU A 75 -1.09 6.51 11.23
N TRP A 76 -0.60 7.22 10.21
CA TRP A 76 0.33 8.33 10.39
C TRP A 76 -0.29 9.47 11.21
N MET A 77 -1.53 9.85 10.89
CA MET A 77 -2.27 10.86 11.67
C MET A 77 -2.48 10.44 13.13
N ARG A 78 -2.85 9.18 13.38
CA ARG A 78 -2.99 8.64 14.74
C ARG A 78 -1.66 8.67 15.47
N ASN A 79 -0.57 8.26 14.82
CA ASN A 79 0.76 8.26 15.39
C ASN A 79 1.21 9.69 15.78
N LYS A 80 0.99 10.67 14.91
CA LYS A 80 1.27 12.10 15.20
C LYS A 80 0.43 12.62 16.37
N SER A 81 -0.84 12.22 16.46
CA SER A 81 -1.71 12.57 17.59
C SER A 81 -1.20 11.97 18.92
N LEU A 82 -0.84 10.68 18.90
CA LEU A 82 -0.29 9.98 20.06
C LEU A 82 1.04 10.59 20.52
N GLY A 83 1.93 10.93 19.58
CA GLY A 83 3.18 11.63 19.89
C GLY A 83 2.95 12.98 20.58
N ARG A 84 1.97 13.77 20.13
CA ARG A 84 1.58 15.03 20.79
C ARG A 84 1.03 14.80 22.21
N LYS A 85 0.26 13.74 22.44
CA LYS A 85 -0.26 13.39 23.77
C LYS A 85 0.86 12.97 24.72
N LEU A 86 1.81 12.14 24.25
CA LEU A 86 2.98 11.75 25.02
C LEU A 86 3.83 12.96 25.41
N ALA A 87 4.09 13.88 24.47
CA ALA A 87 4.84 15.10 24.74
C ALA A 87 4.18 15.98 25.83
N ARG A 88 2.84 16.14 25.78
CA ARG A 88 2.10 16.89 26.82
C ARG A 88 2.18 16.22 28.19
N ARG A 89 1.96 14.90 28.26
CA ARG A 89 2.05 14.15 29.52
C ARG A 89 3.46 14.20 30.13
N ASN A 90 4.49 14.10 29.30
CA ASN A 90 5.87 14.24 29.78
C ASN A 90 6.17 15.65 30.30
N ALA A 91 5.62 16.70 29.68
CA ALA A 91 5.75 18.06 30.18
C ALA A 91 5.06 18.26 31.54
N GLU A 92 3.84 17.71 31.72
CA GLU A 92 3.12 17.73 33.00
C GLU A 92 3.92 17.02 34.10
N LEU A 93 4.45 15.82 33.83
CA LEU A 93 5.28 15.09 34.79
C LEU A 93 6.54 15.87 35.19
N LYS A 94 7.18 16.54 34.21
CA LYS A 94 8.36 17.38 34.48
C LYS A 94 8.02 18.58 35.37
N SER A 95 6.93 19.29 35.09
CA SER A 95 6.50 20.42 35.93
C SER A 95 6.09 20.00 37.33
N LEU A 96 5.44 18.83 37.47
CA LEU A 96 5.12 18.27 38.78
C LEU A 96 6.40 17.94 39.58
N HIS A 97 7.37 17.30 38.94
CA HIS A 97 8.65 16.98 39.58
C HIS A 97 9.40 18.24 40.05
N GLU A 98 9.46 19.27 39.20
CA GLU A 98 10.07 20.56 39.55
C GLU A 98 9.33 21.27 40.71
N SER A 99 7.99 21.19 40.76
CA SER A 99 7.19 21.77 41.85
C SER A 99 7.37 21.06 43.20
N VAL A 100 7.58 19.73 43.19
CA VAL A 100 7.82 18.94 44.41
C VAL A 100 9.19 19.25 45.00
N ILE A 101 10.22 19.38 44.17
CA ILE A 101 11.58 19.73 44.63
C ILE A 101 11.60 21.14 45.23
N LYS A 102 10.91 22.10 44.61
CA LYS A 102 10.91 23.50 45.05
C LYS A 102 10.03 23.79 46.28
N GLY A 103 9.08 22.90 46.60
CA GLY A 103 8.23 22.99 47.80
C GLY A 103 8.79 22.25 49.03
N SER A 104 9.97 21.64 48.90
CA SER A 104 10.67 20.93 49.98
C SER A 104 11.74 21.78 50.70
N ASP A 105 11.95 23.02 50.25
CA ASP A 105 12.80 24.05 50.87
C ASP A 105 11.91 25.12 51.54
#